data_AF-A0A2N1P7I6-F1
#
_entry.id   AF-A0A2N1P7I6-F1
#
_cell.length_a   1.000
_cell.length_b   1.000
_cell.length_c   1.000
_cell.angle_alpha   90.00
_cell.angle_beta   90.00
_cell.angle_gamma   90.00
#
_symmetry.space_group_name_H-M   'P 1'
#
loop_
_entity.id
_entity.type
_entity.pdbx_description
1 polymer ?
#
loop_
_entity_poly.entity_id
_entity_poly.type
_entity_poly.pdbx_seq_one_letter_code
_entity_poly.pdbx_strand_id
1 'polypeptide(L)'
;MNQKVFFLGGLILIIIFAIFIGCSDDQNASPLDLNEATQKVLSDILHNDLDSLAFYRYPDRLPSGAEVGYYQDPQPTEPYKASEPSWFFFIDDAPGMRWAHPCRYIFVPASGSKISVINEQWPPDIYDALNLYYDLDTAIQTVISDILFDSLALKDLYYAPNILAPGTKIVRPSGGQIILEKYSWFIFIDDLPGAFYAHPCRYVLLELWGGKISIYDEQWPPDLALELYVSP
;
A
#
# COMPACT_ATOMS: atom_id res chain seq x y z
N MET A 1 48.28 -59.16 -27.14
CA MET A 1 47.38 -58.95 -25.99
C MET A 1 46.11 -58.29 -26.54
N ASN A 2 45.07 -59.05 -26.93
CA ASN A 2 44.00 -59.60 -26.08
C ASN A 2 43.43 -58.50 -25.16
N GLN A 3 42.18 -58.04 -25.21
CA GLN A 3 40.89 -58.67 -25.56
C GLN A 3 39.82 -57.55 -25.75
N LYS A 4 38.99 -57.67 -26.80
CA LYS A 4 37.52 -57.91 -26.81
C LYS A 4 36.63 -56.67 -26.87
N VAL A 5 36.00 -56.55 -28.04
CA VAL A 5 34.68 -55.94 -28.28
C VAL A 5 33.60 -56.77 -27.59
N PHE A 6 32.60 -56.13 -26.98
CA PHE A 6 31.24 -56.68 -26.90
C PHE A 6 30.18 -55.59 -27.11
N PHE A 7 29.21 -55.99 -27.93
CA PHE A 7 28.07 -55.26 -28.46
C PHE A 7 26.84 -55.41 -27.54
N LEU A 8 25.93 -54.43 -27.64
CA LEU A 8 24.47 -54.47 -27.54
C LEU A 8 23.76 -55.18 -26.36
N GLY A 9 22.81 -54.44 -25.77
CA GLY A 9 21.73 -54.90 -24.88
C GLY A 9 21.49 -53.82 -23.84
N GLY A 10 20.55 -52.90 -23.99
CA GLY A 10 19.12 -53.16 -24.13
C GLY A 10 18.46 -52.78 -22.80
N LEU A 11 17.72 -51.67 -22.78
CA LEU A 11 16.38 -51.52 -22.22
C LEU A 11 16.04 -50.03 -22.13
N ILE A 12 15.11 -49.62 -22.99
CA ILE A 12 14.34 -48.40 -22.83
C ILE A 12 13.50 -48.57 -21.56
N LEU A 13 13.69 -47.71 -20.56
CA LEU A 13 12.67 -47.46 -19.55
C LEU A 13 12.39 -45.96 -19.53
N ILE A 14 11.41 -45.58 -20.35
CA ILE A 14 10.72 -44.31 -20.31
C ILE A 14 9.97 -44.28 -18.96
N ILE A 15 10.51 -43.56 -17.98
CA ILE A 15 9.72 -43.14 -16.82
C ILE A 15 9.13 -41.79 -17.21
N ILE A 16 7.94 -41.83 -17.82
CA ILE A 16 7.01 -40.70 -17.83
C ILE A 16 6.59 -40.51 -16.38
N PHE A 17 7.34 -39.72 -15.64
CA PHE A 17 6.87 -39.15 -14.38
C PHE A 17 5.99 -37.96 -14.76
N ALA A 18 4.79 -38.26 -15.24
CA ALA A 18 3.69 -37.29 -15.25
C ALA A 18 3.32 -37.06 -13.79
N ILE A 19 4.10 -36.21 -13.11
CA ILE A 19 3.61 -35.53 -11.92
C ILE A 19 2.52 -34.60 -12.45
N PHE A 20 1.29 -35.08 -12.33
CA PHE A 20 0.14 -34.23 -12.11
C PHE A 20 0.49 -33.32 -10.93
N ILE A 21 1.14 -32.19 -11.19
CA ILE A 21 1.01 -31.03 -10.32
C ILE A 21 -0.46 -30.68 -10.51
N GLY A 22 -1.26 -31.18 -9.56
CA GLY A 22 -2.66 -30.85 -9.49
C GLY A 22 -2.78 -29.34 -9.56
N CYS A 23 -3.52 -28.85 -10.56
CA CYS A 23 -4.35 -27.69 -10.29
C CYS A 23 -5.19 -28.09 -9.07
N SER A 24 -4.84 -27.57 -7.90
CA SER A 24 -5.84 -27.40 -6.86
C SER A 24 -6.86 -26.45 -7.46
N ASP A 25 -7.93 -27.02 -7.98
CA ASP A 25 -9.15 -26.32 -8.32
C ASP A 25 -9.74 -25.87 -6.97
N ASP A 26 -9.20 -24.77 -6.46
CA ASP A 26 -9.50 -24.22 -5.13
C ASP A 26 -10.85 -23.50 -5.21
N GLN A 27 -11.91 -24.28 -5.43
CA GLN A 27 -13.29 -23.83 -5.60
C GLN A 27 -13.92 -23.28 -4.31
N ASN A 28 -13.13 -23.05 -3.26
CA ASN A 28 -13.55 -22.51 -1.96
C ASN A 28 -12.60 -21.43 -1.42
N ALA A 29 -11.86 -20.73 -2.28
CA ALA A 29 -11.17 -19.52 -1.85
C ALA A 29 -12.21 -18.52 -1.31
N SER A 30 -11.99 -18.03 -0.08
CA SER A 30 -12.83 -16.96 0.47
C SER A 30 -12.68 -15.72 -0.42
N PRO A 31 -13.74 -14.89 -0.57
CA PRO A 31 -13.63 -13.67 -1.35
C PRO A 31 -12.49 -12.80 -0.82
N LEU A 32 -11.69 -12.24 -1.73
CA LEU A 32 -10.59 -11.35 -1.38
C LEU A 32 -11.10 -10.21 -0.51
N ASP A 33 -10.41 -9.97 0.61
CA ASP A 33 -10.61 -8.75 1.38
C ASP A 33 -9.92 -7.54 0.72
N LEU A 34 -10.18 -6.34 1.25
CA LEU A 34 -9.62 -5.11 0.69
C LEU A 34 -8.10 -5.07 0.77
N ASN A 35 -7.48 -5.65 1.80
CA ASN A 35 -6.03 -5.66 1.96
C ASN A 35 -5.40 -6.64 0.97
N GLU A 36 -5.98 -7.81 0.76
CA GLU A 36 -5.52 -8.77 -0.26
C GLU A 36 -5.63 -8.18 -1.67
N ALA A 37 -6.74 -7.51 -1.99
CA ALA A 37 -6.92 -6.81 -3.26
C ALA A 37 -5.91 -5.66 -3.43
N THR A 38 -5.67 -4.90 -2.35
CA THR A 38 -4.65 -3.84 -2.31
C THR A 38 -3.26 -4.42 -2.65
N GLN A 39 -2.88 -5.53 -2.01
CA GLN A 39 -1.58 -6.16 -2.24
C GLN A 39 -1.44 -6.61 -3.69
N LYS A 40 -2.48 -7.14 -4.31
CA LYS A 40 -2.47 -7.47 -5.74
C LYS A 40 -2.24 -6.27 -6.63
N VAL A 41 -2.85 -5.12 -6.35
CA VAL A 41 -2.59 -3.89 -7.13
C VAL A 41 -1.14 -3.44 -6.95
N LEU A 42 -0.67 -3.38 -5.69
CA LEU A 42 0.71 -3.01 -5.39
C LEU A 42 1.72 -3.92 -6.08
N SER A 43 1.58 -5.25 -5.97
CA SER A 43 2.54 -6.20 -6.52
C SER A 43 2.42 -6.38 -8.03
N ASP A 44 1.21 -6.63 -8.52
CA ASP A 44 0.98 -7.15 -9.87
C ASP A 44 0.85 -6.02 -10.89
N ILE A 45 0.40 -4.84 -10.46
CA ILE A 45 0.12 -3.69 -11.35
C ILE A 45 1.13 -2.56 -11.15
N LEU A 46 1.51 -2.26 -9.91
CA LEU A 46 2.42 -1.15 -9.58
C LEU A 46 3.85 -1.63 -9.31
N HIS A 47 4.09 -2.93 -9.17
CA HIS A 47 5.40 -3.51 -8.85
C HIS A 47 6.06 -2.94 -7.58
N ASN A 48 5.24 -2.50 -6.62
CA ASN A 48 5.62 -1.75 -5.42
C ASN A 48 6.37 -0.45 -5.71
N ASP A 49 6.20 0.10 -6.91
CA ASP A 49 6.69 1.40 -7.30
C ASP A 49 5.54 2.41 -7.22
N LEU A 50 5.63 3.29 -6.23
CA LEU A 50 4.71 4.40 -6.03
C LEU A 50 5.37 5.73 -6.38
N ASP A 51 6.61 5.70 -6.88
CA ASP A 51 7.34 6.90 -7.23
C ASP A 51 6.55 7.63 -8.32
N SER A 52 6.34 8.93 -8.12
CA SER A 52 5.66 9.82 -9.07
C SER A 52 4.19 9.51 -9.38
N LEU A 53 3.50 8.68 -8.60
CA LEU A 53 2.06 8.45 -8.73
C LEU A 53 1.33 8.64 -7.40
N ALA A 54 0.01 8.82 -7.45
CA ALA A 54 -0.84 8.78 -6.27
C ALA A 54 -1.80 7.60 -6.35
N PHE A 55 -1.81 6.78 -5.31
CA PHE A 55 -2.58 5.54 -5.25
C PHE A 55 -3.77 5.69 -4.31
N TYR A 56 -4.98 5.50 -4.82
CA TYR A 56 -6.20 5.63 -4.06
C TYR A 56 -7.02 4.34 -4.06
N ARG A 57 -7.79 4.11 -3.00
CA ARG A 57 -8.76 3.02 -2.93
C ARG A 57 -10.14 3.48 -2.46
N TYR A 58 -11.18 2.88 -3.01
CA TYR A 58 -12.53 3.02 -2.46
C TYR A 58 -12.67 2.08 -1.24
N PRO A 59 -13.20 2.54 -0.10
CA PRO A 59 -13.21 1.76 1.15
C PRO A 59 -14.17 0.56 1.10
N ASP A 60 -15.23 0.64 0.29
CA ASP A 60 -16.27 -0.37 0.23
C ASP A 60 -16.16 -1.24 -1.02
N ARG A 61 -16.67 -2.46 -0.92
CA ARG A 61 -16.74 -3.35 -2.09
C ARG A 61 -17.88 -2.91 -2.99
N LEU A 62 -17.59 -2.66 -4.26
CA LEU A 62 -18.60 -2.38 -5.26
C LEU A 62 -19.43 -3.65 -5.54
N PRO A 63 -20.78 -3.58 -5.56
CA PRO A 63 -21.60 -4.70 -6.01
C PRO A 63 -21.46 -4.92 -7.52
N SER A 64 -21.86 -6.10 -8.00
CA SER A 64 -21.96 -6.36 -9.44
C SER A 64 -22.93 -5.37 -10.09
N GLY A 65 -22.56 -4.84 -11.24
CA GLY A 65 -23.29 -3.82 -11.98
C GLY A 65 -23.08 -2.40 -11.48
N ALA A 66 -22.28 -2.18 -10.43
CA ALA A 66 -21.91 -0.83 -9.99
C ALA A 66 -21.21 -0.08 -11.13
N GLU A 67 -21.61 1.17 -11.33
CA GLU A 67 -21.09 2.07 -12.37
C GLU A 67 -20.12 3.08 -11.75
N VAL A 68 -19.04 3.39 -12.48
CA VAL A 68 -18.09 4.45 -12.18
C VAL A 68 -17.95 5.30 -13.44
N GLY A 69 -18.16 6.61 -13.32
CA GLY A 69 -18.02 7.60 -14.38
C GLY A 69 -16.76 8.45 -14.23
N TYR A 70 -16.69 9.56 -14.97
CA TYR A 70 -15.67 10.59 -14.78
C TYR A 70 -16.17 11.65 -13.81
N TYR A 71 -15.28 12.34 -13.11
CA TYR A 71 -15.65 13.51 -12.35
C TYR A 71 -16.14 14.67 -13.23
N GLN A 72 -15.66 14.74 -14.49
CA GLN A 72 -15.95 15.85 -15.40
C GLN A 72 -17.04 15.51 -16.43
N ASP A 73 -17.83 16.53 -16.80
CA ASP A 73 -18.70 16.48 -17.97
C ASP A 73 -17.97 16.80 -19.29
N PRO A 74 -18.35 16.16 -20.41
CA PRO A 74 -19.37 15.13 -20.48
C PRO A 74 -18.86 13.79 -19.95
N GLN A 75 -19.73 13.09 -19.22
CA GLN A 75 -19.54 11.69 -18.81
C GLN A 75 -19.22 10.78 -20.01
N PRO A 76 -18.56 9.64 -19.79
CA PRO A 76 -18.35 8.67 -20.84
C PRO A 76 -19.71 8.19 -21.38
N THR A 77 -19.76 7.87 -22.66
CA THR A 77 -21.00 7.42 -23.32
C THR A 77 -21.55 6.14 -22.67
N GLU A 78 -20.66 5.30 -22.14
CA GLU A 78 -20.98 4.11 -21.35
C GLU A 78 -20.11 4.14 -20.07
N PRO A 79 -20.70 4.06 -18.87
CA PRO A 79 -19.95 4.04 -17.63
C PRO A 79 -19.17 2.73 -17.45
N TYR A 80 -18.10 2.76 -16.65
CA TYR A 80 -17.33 1.57 -16.32
C TYR A 80 -18.07 0.74 -15.29
N LYS A 81 -18.23 -0.56 -15.55
CA LYS A 81 -19.03 -1.44 -14.71
C LYS A 81 -18.19 -2.50 -14.03
N ALA A 82 -18.40 -2.68 -12.74
CA ALA A 82 -17.96 -3.87 -12.03
C ALA A 82 -18.80 -5.07 -12.50
N SER A 83 -18.24 -5.96 -13.33
CA SER A 83 -18.97 -7.13 -13.85
C SER A 83 -19.38 -8.11 -12.73
N GLU A 84 -18.67 -8.10 -11.63
CA GLU A 84 -18.91 -8.89 -10.42
C GLU A 84 -18.51 -8.06 -9.17
N PRO A 85 -18.82 -8.50 -7.93
CA PRO A 85 -18.41 -7.76 -6.75
C PRO A 85 -16.90 -7.51 -6.73
N SER A 86 -16.48 -6.25 -6.68
CA SER A 86 -15.10 -5.85 -6.92
C SER A 86 -14.63 -4.76 -5.96
N TRP A 87 -13.34 -4.74 -5.68
CA TRP A 87 -12.67 -3.60 -5.07
C TRP A 87 -12.25 -2.61 -6.16
N PHE A 88 -12.35 -1.32 -5.86
CA PHE A 88 -12.00 -0.26 -6.80
C PHE A 88 -10.79 0.53 -6.32
N PHE A 89 -9.89 0.78 -7.25
CA PHE A 89 -8.72 1.64 -7.04
C PHE A 89 -8.59 2.63 -8.17
N PHE A 90 -8.04 3.79 -7.83
CA PHE A 90 -7.71 4.85 -8.77
C PHE A 90 -6.23 5.16 -8.64
N ILE A 91 -5.53 5.21 -9.78
CA ILE A 91 -4.14 5.67 -9.84
C ILE A 91 -4.12 6.98 -10.60
N ASP A 92 -3.59 8.02 -9.98
CA ASP A 92 -3.18 9.23 -10.69
C ASP A 92 -1.71 9.06 -11.07
N ASP A 93 -1.43 8.88 -12.36
CA ASP A 93 -0.08 8.65 -12.88
C ASP A 93 0.70 9.96 -13.11
N ALA A 94 0.09 11.12 -12.83
CA ALA A 94 0.72 12.43 -12.96
C ALA A 94 0.21 13.42 -11.89
N PRO A 95 0.40 13.08 -10.59
CA PRO A 95 -0.11 13.88 -9.50
C PRO A 95 0.42 15.31 -9.56
N GLY A 96 -0.49 16.27 -9.41
CA GLY A 96 -0.21 17.71 -9.51
C GLY A 96 -0.56 18.35 -10.86
N MET A 97 -0.86 17.55 -11.89
CA MET A 97 -1.45 18.05 -13.13
C MET A 97 -2.91 18.46 -12.88
N ARG A 98 -3.28 19.67 -13.35
CA ARG A 98 -4.60 20.29 -13.05
C ARG A 98 -5.67 20.09 -14.12
N TRP A 99 -5.37 19.37 -15.18
CA TRP A 99 -6.25 19.11 -16.34
C TRP A 99 -6.23 17.63 -16.69
N ALA A 100 -6.78 17.23 -17.84
CA ALA A 100 -6.69 15.86 -18.34
C ALA A 100 -5.25 15.33 -18.27
N HIS A 101 -5.03 14.23 -17.57
CA HIS A 101 -3.72 13.62 -17.40
C HIS A 101 -3.88 12.10 -17.25
N PRO A 102 -2.87 11.30 -17.62
CA PRO A 102 -2.97 9.85 -17.49
C PRO A 102 -3.33 9.42 -16.07
N CYS A 103 -4.35 8.59 -15.98
CA CYS A 103 -4.77 7.94 -14.75
C CYS A 103 -5.30 6.54 -15.06
N ARG A 104 -5.54 5.72 -14.04
CA ARG A 104 -6.03 4.35 -14.21
C ARG A 104 -7.15 4.02 -13.24
N TYR A 105 -8.19 3.37 -13.76
CA TYR A 105 -9.24 2.74 -12.95
C TYR A 105 -8.93 1.25 -12.87
N ILE A 106 -8.93 0.71 -11.66
CA ILE A 106 -8.60 -0.69 -11.43
C ILE A 106 -9.77 -1.34 -10.69
N PHE A 107 -10.34 -2.37 -11.31
CA PHE A 107 -11.32 -3.24 -10.68
C PHE A 107 -10.66 -4.57 -10.36
N VAL A 108 -10.62 -4.91 -9.07
CA VAL A 108 -10.13 -6.21 -8.58
C VAL A 108 -11.33 -7.04 -8.13
N PRO A 109 -11.70 -8.08 -8.91
CA PRO A 109 -12.80 -8.96 -8.54
C PRO A 109 -12.57 -9.65 -7.19
N ALA A 110 -13.57 -9.62 -6.31
CA ALA A 110 -13.48 -10.28 -5.01
C ALA A 110 -13.39 -11.81 -5.13
N SER A 111 -13.77 -12.38 -6.27
CA SER A 111 -13.56 -13.79 -6.59
C SER A 111 -12.09 -14.15 -6.85
N GLY A 112 -11.20 -13.16 -6.99
CA GLY A 112 -9.82 -13.35 -7.42
C GLY A 112 -9.68 -13.60 -8.92
N SER A 113 -10.74 -13.37 -9.70
CA SER A 113 -10.70 -13.42 -11.16
C SER A 113 -9.83 -12.29 -11.74
N LYS A 114 -9.78 -12.19 -13.07
CA LYS A 114 -8.87 -11.27 -13.76
C LYS A 114 -9.12 -9.81 -13.38
N ILE A 115 -8.07 -9.13 -12.91
CA ILE A 115 -8.06 -7.69 -12.64
C ILE A 115 -8.27 -6.92 -13.95
N SER A 116 -9.17 -5.94 -13.93
CA SER A 116 -9.37 -4.99 -15.03
C SER A 116 -8.60 -3.71 -14.74
N VAL A 117 -7.77 -3.28 -15.69
CA VAL A 117 -7.06 -2.00 -15.65
C VAL A 117 -7.50 -1.21 -16.86
N ILE A 118 -8.05 -0.03 -16.62
CA ILE A 118 -8.59 0.86 -17.64
C ILE A 118 -7.81 2.16 -17.59
N ASN A 119 -7.14 2.49 -18.69
CA ASN A 119 -6.44 3.77 -18.83
C ASN A 119 -7.47 4.87 -19.06
N GLU A 120 -7.31 5.98 -18.35
CA GLU A 120 -8.18 7.14 -18.42
C GLU A 120 -7.42 8.45 -18.32
N GLN A 121 -8.16 9.56 -18.47
CA GLN A 121 -7.59 10.91 -18.36
C GLN A 121 -8.22 11.80 -17.28
N TRP A 122 -9.25 11.28 -16.60
CA TRP A 122 -10.01 12.02 -15.60
C TRP A 122 -10.18 11.21 -14.33
N PRO A 123 -10.17 11.84 -13.14
CA PRO A 123 -10.55 11.18 -11.90
C PRO A 123 -11.97 10.61 -11.97
N PRO A 124 -12.31 9.57 -11.20
CA PRO A 124 -13.65 9.00 -11.18
C PRO A 124 -14.66 9.95 -10.53
N ASP A 125 -15.94 9.82 -10.87
CA ASP A 125 -17.04 10.56 -10.22
C ASP A 125 -17.16 10.32 -8.71
N ILE A 126 -16.60 9.22 -8.22
CA ILE A 126 -16.51 8.88 -6.79
C ILE A 126 -15.21 9.35 -6.11
N TYR A 127 -14.43 10.25 -6.72
CA TYR A 127 -13.10 10.65 -6.24
C TYR A 127 -13.08 11.11 -4.77
N ASP A 128 -14.08 11.90 -4.35
CA ASP A 128 -14.17 12.42 -2.97
C ASP A 128 -14.37 11.33 -1.89
N ALA A 129 -14.75 10.12 -2.30
CA ALA A 129 -14.92 8.97 -1.40
C ALA A 129 -13.71 8.03 -1.38
N LEU A 130 -12.64 8.36 -2.12
CA LEU A 130 -11.43 7.57 -2.17
C LEU A 130 -10.46 7.95 -1.06
N ASN A 131 -9.73 6.96 -0.57
CA ASN A 131 -8.67 7.14 0.41
C ASN A 131 -7.31 7.09 -0.29
N LEU A 132 -6.48 8.12 -0.10
CA LEU A 132 -5.10 8.17 -0.60
C LEU A 132 -4.20 7.26 0.24
N TYR A 133 -3.35 6.48 -0.42
CA TYR A 133 -2.24 5.75 0.19
C TYR A 133 -1.12 6.71 0.59
N TYR A 134 -0.69 6.64 1.85
CA TYR A 134 0.47 7.38 2.32
C TYR A 134 1.70 6.48 2.22
N ASP A 135 2.51 6.67 1.19
CA ASP A 135 3.90 6.21 1.24
C ASP A 135 4.68 6.99 2.31
N LEU A 136 5.95 6.64 2.52
CA LEU A 136 6.77 7.29 3.54
C LEU A 136 6.92 8.79 3.27
N ASP A 137 7.17 9.16 2.03
CA ASP A 137 7.37 10.56 1.63
C ASP A 137 6.11 11.38 1.86
N THR A 138 4.95 10.90 1.44
CA THR A 138 3.64 11.53 1.68
C THR A 138 3.37 11.66 3.17
N ALA A 139 3.67 10.64 3.98
CA ALA A 139 3.49 10.70 5.43
C ALA A 139 4.40 11.74 6.08
N ILE A 140 5.68 11.79 5.71
CA ILE A 140 6.65 12.78 6.21
C ILE A 140 6.23 14.19 5.80
N GLN A 141 5.88 14.42 4.53
CA GLN A 141 5.44 15.73 4.06
C GLN A 141 4.15 16.18 4.74
N THR A 142 3.22 15.26 5.02
CA THR A 142 2.02 15.55 5.81
C THR A 142 2.38 16.01 7.22
N VAL A 143 3.35 15.37 7.89
CA VAL A 143 3.81 15.84 9.21
C VAL A 143 4.47 17.21 9.12
N ILE A 144 5.32 17.44 8.12
CA ILE A 144 6.02 18.72 7.93
C ILE A 144 5.01 19.85 7.70
N SER A 145 4.07 19.66 6.78
CA SER A 145 3.04 20.64 6.46
C SER A 145 2.07 20.85 7.62
N ASP A 146 1.43 19.79 8.10
CA ASP A 146 0.23 19.93 8.92
C ASP A 146 0.52 20.02 10.42
N ILE A 147 1.66 19.49 10.86
CA ILE A 147 2.04 19.43 12.29
C ILE A 147 3.18 20.40 12.59
N LEU A 148 4.11 20.57 11.64
CA LEU A 148 5.28 21.43 11.80
C LEU A 148 5.16 22.77 11.07
N PHE A 149 4.09 22.98 10.29
CA PHE A 149 3.83 24.22 9.55
C PHE A 149 5.01 24.62 8.67
N ASP A 150 5.52 23.66 7.90
CA ASP A 150 6.64 23.79 6.96
C ASP A 150 7.98 24.21 7.61
N SER A 151 8.15 23.93 8.91
CA SER A 151 9.35 24.34 9.65
C SER A 151 9.92 23.26 10.56
N LEU A 152 11.08 22.71 10.16
CA LEU A 152 11.95 21.88 11.00
C LEU A 152 12.90 22.70 11.88
N ALA A 153 12.75 24.03 11.94
CA ALA A 153 13.63 24.86 12.76
C ALA A 153 13.59 24.39 14.23
N LEU A 154 14.78 24.03 14.74
CA LEU A 154 15.01 23.53 16.10
C LEU A 154 14.28 22.21 16.41
N LYS A 155 14.04 21.36 15.40
CA LYS A 155 13.42 20.05 15.57
C LYS A 155 14.13 19.02 14.71
N ASP A 156 14.26 17.82 15.25
CA ASP A 156 14.67 16.65 14.48
C ASP A 156 13.45 15.75 14.28
N LEU A 157 13.27 15.29 13.04
CA LEU A 157 12.20 14.37 12.67
C LEU A 157 12.80 13.01 12.39
N TYR A 158 12.23 11.98 13.00
CA TYR A 158 12.63 10.60 12.81
C TYR A 158 11.43 9.75 12.41
N TYR A 159 11.65 8.66 11.70
CA TYR A 159 10.58 7.76 11.28
C TYR A 159 10.96 6.29 11.51
N ALA A 160 9.96 5.45 11.74
CA ALA A 160 10.17 4.01 11.70
C ALA A 160 10.34 3.56 10.25
N PRO A 161 11.36 2.75 9.91
CA PRO A 161 11.67 2.38 8.53
C PRO A 161 10.63 1.44 7.89
N ASN A 162 9.70 0.90 8.68
CA ASN A 162 8.65 0.01 8.21
C ASN A 162 7.29 0.46 8.76
N ILE A 163 6.25 0.27 7.96
CA ILE A 163 4.85 0.46 8.39
C ILE A 163 4.57 -0.48 9.56
N LEU A 164 3.96 0.07 10.62
CA LEU A 164 3.57 -0.70 11.79
C LEU A 164 2.19 -1.34 11.59
N ALA A 165 2.09 -2.64 11.85
CA ALA A 165 0.84 -3.39 11.72
C ALA A 165 -0.17 -3.11 12.85
N PRO A 166 -1.48 -3.31 12.62
CA PRO A 166 -2.47 -3.37 13.69
C PRO A 166 -2.04 -4.34 14.80
N GLY A 167 -2.36 -4.01 16.05
CA GLY A 167 -1.95 -4.76 17.24
C GLY A 167 -0.53 -4.47 17.72
N THR A 168 0.29 -3.75 16.93
CA THR A 168 1.61 -3.26 17.39
C THR A 168 1.45 -2.41 18.64
N LYS A 169 2.28 -2.70 19.65
CA LYS A 169 2.32 -1.99 20.93
C LYS A 169 3.52 -1.06 20.95
N ILE A 170 3.27 0.23 21.16
CA ILE A 170 4.31 1.24 21.37
C ILE A 170 4.29 1.61 22.85
N VAL A 171 5.34 1.22 23.57
CA VAL A 171 5.49 1.55 24.99
C VAL A 171 5.83 3.02 25.11
N ARG A 172 5.11 3.75 25.98
CA ARG A 172 5.40 5.15 26.28
C ARG A 172 6.26 5.24 27.53
N PRO A 173 7.47 5.80 27.47
CA PRO A 173 8.32 5.95 28.65
C PRO A 173 7.68 6.77 29.77
N SER A 174 6.83 7.75 29.45
CA SER A 174 6.05 8.49 30.47
C SER A 174 4.95 7.66 31.14
N GLY A 175 4.62 6.49 30.58
CA GLY A 175 3.63 5.55 31.10
C GLY A 175 2.57 5.14 30.07
N GLY A 176 2.18 3.86 30.15
CA GLY A 176 1.15 3.28 29.28
C GLY A 176 1.69 2.76 27.95
N GLN A 177 0.77 2.47 27.03
CA GLN A 177 1.09 1.96 25.70
C GLN A 177 0.05 2.45 24.69
N ILE A 178 0.48 2.61 23.44
CA ILE A 178 -0.40 2.82 22.30
C ILE A 178 -0.53 1.47 21.59
N ILE A 179 -1.76 1.03 21.31
CA ILE A 179 -2.03 -0.17 20.52
C ILE A 179 -2.61 0.30 19.20
N LEU A 180 -1.95 -0.05 18.09
CA LEU A 180 -2.41 0.36 16.77
C LEU A 180 -3.67 -0.42 16.38
N GLU A 181 -4.67 0.27 15.86
CA GLU A 181 -5.88 -0.36 15.30
C GLU A 181 -5.77 -0.57 13.79
N LYS A 182 -4.91 0.21 13.12
CA LYS A 182 -4.68 0.18 11.67
C LYS A 182 -3.20 0.24 11.34
N TYR A 183 -2.85 -0.19 10.13
CA TYR A 183 -1.52 0.02 9.57
C TYR A 183 -1.19 1.50 9.59
N SER A 184 -0.04 1.86 10.18
CA SER A 184 0.32 3.26 10.39
C SER A 184 1.81 3.49 10.21
N TRP A 185 2.16 4.65 9.69
CA TRP A 185 3.50 5.21 9.85
C TRP A 185 3.65 5.73 11.28
N PHE A 186 4.87 5.57 11.81
CA PHE A 186 5.27 6.17 13.06
C PHE A 186 6.36 7.20 12.82
N ILE A 187 6.12 8.43 13.26
CA ILE A 187 7.04 9.54 13.19
C ILE A 187 7.28 10.07 14.60
N PHE A 188 8.55 10.22 14.96
CA PHE A 188 8.99 10.82 16.21
C PHE A 188 9.54 12.21 15.92
N ILE A 189 9.09 13.19 16.70
CA ILE A 189 9.54 14.57 16.60
C ILE A 189 10.27 14.89 17.90
N ASP A 190 11.57 15.15 17.81
CA ASP A 190 12.33 15.76 18.89
C ASP A 190 12.15 17.28 18.79
N ASP A 191 11.41 17.86 19.74
CA ASP A 191 11.14 19.30 19.76
C ASP A 191 12.27 20.12 20.42
N LEU A 192 13.31 19.45 20.95
CA LEU A 192 14.48 20.10 21.50
C LEU A 192 15.76 19.26 21.26
N PRO A 193 16.22 19.16 20.00
CA PRO A 193 17.41 18.38 19.64
C PRO A 193 18.64 18.78 20.45
N GLY A 194 19.39 17.78 20.90
CA GLY A 194 20.60 17.95 21.72
C GLY A 194 20.32 18.04 23.22
N ALA A 195 19.06 17.97 23.67
CA ALA A 195 18.75 17.75 25.07
C ALA A 195 19.05 16.30 25.48
N PHE A 196 19.83 16.12 26.54
CA PHE A 196 20.27 14.80 27.03
C PHE A 196 19.38 14.22 28.15
N TYR A 197 18.34 14.93 28.55
CA TYR A 197 17.40 14.57 29.62
C TYR A 197 15.97 14.69 29.13
N ALA A 198 14.98 14.34 29.96
CA ALA A 198 13.56 14.51 29.64
C ALA A 198 13.27 15.89 29.02
N HIS A 199 12.75 15.92 27.80
CA HIS A 199 12.45 17.13 27.05
C HIS A 199 11.22 16.88 26.17
N PRO A 200 10.46 17.92 25.81
CA PRO A 200 9.29 17.75 24.96
C PRO A 200 9.64 17.05 23.65
N CYS A 201 8.88 16.01 23.34
CA CYS A 201 8.91 15.33 22.05
C CYS A 201 7.50 14.85 21.72
N ARG A 202 7.26 14.42 20.49
CA ARG A 202 5.94 13.96 20.04
C ARG A 202 6.03 12.67 19.26
N TYR A 203 5.07 11.78 19.51
CA TYR A 203 4.84 10.60 18.69
C TYR A 203 3.66 10.91 17.77
N VAL A 204 3.86 10.72 16.47
CA VAL A 204 2.84 10.92 15.45
C VAL A 204 2.58 9.57 14.78
N LEU A 205 1.31 9.16 14.81
CA LEU A 205 0.81 8.00 14.07
C LEU A 205 -0.06 8.48 12.92
N LEU A 206 0.30 8.09 11.70
CA LEU A 206 -0.47 8.39 10.49
C LEU A 206 -1.01 7.08 9.91
N GLU A 207 -2.34 6.94 9.87
CA GLU A 207 -2.96 5.79 9.23
C GLU A 207 -2.63 5.74 7.73
N LEU A 208 -2.31 4.55 7.21
CA LEU A 208 -1.76 4.34 5.86
C LEU A 208 -2.64 4.84 4.71
N TRP A 209 -3.94 5.06 4.95
CA TRP A 209 -4.93 5.37 3.92
C TRP A 209 -5.62 6.71 4.16
N GLY A 210 -4.83 7.79 4.35
CA GLY A 210 -5.34 9.16 4.49
C GLY A 210 -6.27 9.36 5.68
N GLY A 211 -6.12 8.49 6.68
CA GLY A 211 -7.04 8.39 7.81
C GLY A 211 -6.67 9.31 8.96
N LYS A 212 -6.90 8.83 10.18
CA LYS A 212 -6.64 9.62 11.40
C LYS A 212 -5.14 9.86 11.59
N ILE A 213 -4.77 11.10 11.89
CA ILE A 213 -3.46 11.45 12.46
C ILE A 213 -3.63 11.55 13.99
N SER A 214 -2.82 10.81 14.74
CA SER A 214 -2.83 10.83 16.21
C SER A 214 -1.49 11.35 16.72
N ILE A 215 -1.53 12.37 17.58
CA ILE A 215 -0.34 12.99 18.17
C ILE A 215 -0.35 12.74 19.67
N TYR A 216 0.78 12.30 20.21
CA TYR A 216 0.98 12.06 21.63
C TYR A 216 2.19 12.84 22.12
N ASP A 217 1.99 13.70 23.10
CA ASP A 217 3.09 14.36 23.78
C ASP A 217 3.88 13.35 24.61
N GLU A 218 5.21 13.42 24.51
CA GLU A 218 6.16 12.63 25.28
C GLU A 218 7.33 13.47 25.80
N GLN A 219 8.16 12.81 26.63
CA GLN A 219 9.39 13.40 27.16
C GLN A 219 10.66 12.63 26.80
N TRP A 220 10.50 11.51 26.09
CA TRP A 220 11.56 10.55 25.81
C TRP A 220 11.35 9.94 24.42
N PRO A 221 12.42 9.52 23.73
CA PRO A 221 12.29 8.77 22.50
C PRO A 221 11.64 7.39 22.74
N PRO A 222 10.98 6.81 21.72
CA PRO A 222 10.37 5.49 21.83
C PRO A 222 11.44 4.40 21.83
N ASP A 223 11.08 3.22 22.36
CA ASP A 223 11.85 1.99 22.15
C ASP A 223 11.49 1.38 20.78
N LEU A 224 11.87 2.08 19.71
CA LEU A 224 11.67 1.69 18.32
C LEU A 224 12.94 1.98 17.52
N ALA A 225 13.21 1.17 16.51
CA ALA A 225 14.24 1.48 15.53
C ALA A 225 13.74 2.65 14.66
N LEU A 226 14.52 3.74 14.62
CA LEU A 226 14.19 4.96 13.91
C LEU A 226 15.34 5.42 13.02
N GLU A 227 15.00 6.09 11.92
CA GLU A 227 15.92 6.79 11.03
C GLU A 227 15.67 8.29 11.11
N LEU A 228 16.74 9.08 11.04
CA LEU A 228 16.67 10.54 10.99
C LEU A 228 16.27 10.98 9.59
N TYR A 229 15.21 11.79 9.47
CA TYR A 229 14.89 12.47 8.24
C TYR A 229 15.90 13.59 7.99
N VAL A 230 16.55 13.53 6.84
CA VAL A 230 17.42 14.59 6.34
C VAL A 230 16.75 15.15 5.11
N SER A 231 16.40 16.45 5.15
CA SER A 231 15.85 17.12 3.96
C SER A 231 16.83 16.92 2.79
N PRO A 232 16.33 16.52 1.60
CA PRO A 232 17.13 16.51 0.39
C PRO A 232 17.63 17.92 0.03
#